data_AF-A0A2T4Z916-F1
#
_entry.id   AF-A0A2T4Z916-F1
#
_cell.length_a   1.000
_cell.length_b   1.000
_cell.length_c   1.000
_cell.angle_alpha   90.00
_cell.angle_beta   90.00
_cell.angle_gamma   90.00
#
_symmetry.space_group_name_H-M   'P 1'
#
loop_
_entity.id
_entity.type
_entity.pdbx_description
1 polymer ?
#
loop_
_entity_poly.entity_id
_entity_poly.type
_entity_poly.pdbx_seq_one_letter_code
_entity_poly.pdbx_strand_id
1 'polypeptide(L)'
;MHAGHKRNTVDTKEINGVEYTIRYDEDAFVDFTPYAKRDQNGNLLEIQLPADSVVGSSNKQTVYATKLLRERYPNWETEFGFTESQIEAIKKNKGSIGPGIKNNPGPGEQLTWHHDKEAGKMILVPYDLNNGFDHTGGHKFWGNQEVN
;
A
#
# COMPACT_ATOMS: atom_id res chain seq x y z
N MET A 1 16.06 11.14 21.27
CA MET A 1 16.19 9.70 20.97
C MET A 1 16.41 9.58 19.47
N HIS A 2 17.59 9.13 19.03
CA HIS A 2 17.91 9.00 17.61
C HIS A 2 17.13 7.81 17.03
N ALA A 3 16.31 8.06 16.01
CA ALA A 3 15.70 7.00 15.20
C ALA A 3 16.84 6.22 14.52
N GLY A 4 17.18 5.06 15.08
CA GLY A 4 18.10 4.12 14.46
C GLY A 4 17.51 3.70 13.12
N HIS A 5 18.24 3.96 12.04
CA HIS A 5 17.80 3.59 10.70
C HIS A 5 17.76 2.06 10.61
N LYS A 6 16.58 1.49 10.39
CA LYS A 6 16.34 0.04 10.27
C LYS A 6 16.84 -0.49 8.92
N ARG A 7 18.15 -0.51 8.71
CA ARG A 7 18.76 -0.95 7.43
C ARG A 7 19.12 -2.42 7.48
N ASN A 8 18.75 -3.20 6.46
CA ASN A 8 19.01 -4.65 6.38
C ASN A 8 18.54 -5.42 7.62
N THR A 9 17.40 -5.02 8.18
CA THR A 9 16.82 -5.64 9.38
C THR A 9 15.54 -6.40 9.06
N VAL A 10 15.24 -7.41 9.86
CA VAL A 10 13.92 -8.06 9.90
C VAL A 10 13.21 -7.58 11.16
N ASP A 11 11.95 -7.19 11.05
CA ASP A 11 11.10 -6.78 12.16
C ASP A 11 9.85 -7.65 12.17
N THR A 12 9.49 -8.17 13.35
CA THR A 12 8.31 -9.01 13.54
C THR A 12 7.42 -8.35 14.58
N LYS A 13 6.15 -8.13 14.24
CA LYS A 13 5.15 -7.50 15.11
C LYS A 13 3.80 -8.18 14.98
N GLU A 14 3.09 -8.29 16.10
CA GLU A 14 1.68 -8.60 16.10
C GLU A 14 0.86 -7.30 15.95
N ILE A 15 0.01 -7.23 14.94
CA ILE A 15 -0.88 -6.09 14.66
C ILE A 15 -2.29 -6.67 14.51
N ASN A 16 -3.21 -6.22 15.37
CA ASN A 16 -4.61 -6.69 15.38
C ASN A 16 -4.75 -8.22 15.45
N GLY A 17 -3.86 -8.91 16.18
CA GLY A 17 -3.87 -10.37 16.31
C GLY A 17 -3.28 -11.13 15.11
N VAL A 18 -2.66 -10.42 14.15
CA VAL A 18 -1.92 -11.03 13.04
C VAL A 18 -0.44 -10.73 13.20
N GLU A 19 0.39 -11.77 13.21
CA GLU A 19 1.84 -11.60 13.20
C GLU A 19 2.34 -11.31 11.78
N TYR A 20 3.10 -10.23 11.65
CA TYR A 20 3.75 -9.83 10.41
C TYR A 20 5.25 -9.83 10.62
N THR A 21 5.96 -10.49 9.71
CA THR A 21 7.42 -10.41 9.58
C THR A 21 7.76 -9.67 8.29
N ILE A 22 8.43 -8.52 8.40
CA ILE A 22 8.81 -7.67 7.27
C ILE A 22 10.31 -7.45 7.26
N ARG A 23 10.83 -7.18 6.07
CA ARG A 23 12.25 -6.88 5.85
C ARG A 23 12.39 -5.43 5.48
N TYR A 24 13.45 -4.81 6.00
CA TYR A 24 13.93 -3.53 5.55
C TYR A 24 15.20 -3.72 4.75
N ASP A 25 15.33 -2.98 3.65
CA ASP A 25 16.53 -3.01 2.82
C ASP A 25 17.63 -2.05 3.32
N GLU A 26 18.68 -1.89 2.54
CA GLU A 26 19.81 -1.00 2.85
C GLU A 26 19.44 0.50 2.93
N ASP A 27 18.35 0.90 2.28
CA ASP A 27 17.81 2.27 2.29
C ASP A 27 16.72 2.45 3.38
N ALA A 28 16.54 1.45 4.25
CA ALA A 28 15.47 1.36 5.24
C ALA A 28 14.05 1.37 4.60
N PHE A 29 13.94 0.92 3.36
CA PHE A 29 12.68 0.70 2.68
C PHE A 29 12.04 -0.59 3.17
N VAL A 30 10.76 -0.54 3.54
CA VAL A 30 10.01 -1.71 4.01
C VAL A 30 9.47 -2.53 2.84
N ASP A 31 9.69 -3.84 2.87
CA ASP A 31 9.11 -4.77 1.89
C ASP A 31 7.79 -5.36 2.40
N PHE A 32 6.67 -4.85 1.88
CA PHE A 32 5.33 -5.40 2.12
C PHE A 32 4.84 -6.34 1.01
N THR A 33 5.65 -6.63 -0.01
CA THR A 33 5.29 -7.51 -1.13
C THR A 33 4.75 -8.89 -0.70
N PRO A 34 5.21 -9.52 0.40
CA PRO A 34 4.65 -10.79 0.85
C PRO A 34 3.16 -10.72 1.25
N TYR A 35 2.67 -9.54 1.64
CA TYR A 35 1.32 -9.34 2.18
C TYR A 35 0.40 -8.53 1.24
N ALA A 36 0.93 -8.10 0.10
CA ALA A 36 0.18 -7.38 -0.90
C ALA A 36 -0.89 -8.25 -1.56
N LYS A 37 -1.97 -7.60 -2.03
CA LYS A 37 -3.05 -8.25 -2.76
C LYS A 37 -2.54 -8.92 -4.02
N ARG A 38 -3.09 -10.10 -4.32
CA ARG A 38 -2.76 -10.92 -5.47
C ARG A 38 -4.02 -11.37 -6.18
N ASP A 39 -3.91 -11.63 -7.47
CA ASP A 39 -4.97 -12.29 -8.23
C ASP A 39 -5.10 -13.78 -7.84
N GLN A 40 -6.08 -14.46 -8.42
CA GLN A 40 -6.30 -15.90 -8.23
C GLN A 40 -5.13 -16.79 -8.67
N ASN A 41 -4.23 -16.28 -9.52
CA ASN A 41 -3.04 -17.00 -10.00
C ASN A 41 -1.79 -16.70 -9.17
N GLY A 42 -1.90 -15.84 -8.14
CA GLY A 42 -0.80 -15.42 -7.29
C GLY A 42 0.01 -14.24 -7.84
N ASN A 43 -0.40 -13.61 -8.94
CA ASN A 43 0.25 -12.41 -9.48
C ASN A 43 -0.05 -11.20 -8.59
N LEU A 44 0.97 -10.37 -8.38
CA LEU A 44 0.88 -9.19 -7.53
C LEU A 44 -0.03 -8.13 -8.14
N LEU A 45 -0.94 -7.58 -7.34
CA LEU A 45 -1.67 -6.37 -7.70
C LEU A 45 -0.75 -5.15 -7.52
N GLU A 46 -0.18 -4.73 -8.63
CA GLU A 46 0.66 -3.53 -8.71
C GLU A 46 0.13 -2.54 -9.75
N ILE A 47 0.37 -1.26 -9.47
CA ILE A 47 0.08 -0.14 -10.36
C ILE A 47 1.35 0.65 -10.55
N GLN A 48 1.67 0.96 -11.81
CA GLN A 48 2.71 1.91 -12.15
C GLN A 48 2.06 3.27 -12.41
N LEU A 49 2.36 4.25 -11.57
CA LEU A 49 1.98 5.64 -11.82
C LEU A 49 2.82 6.18 -13.00
N PRO A 50 2.20 6.93 -13.92
CA PRO A 50 2.95 7.68 -14.92
C PRO A 50 3.81 8.75 -14.24
N ALA A 51 4.95 9.09 -14.86
CA ALA A 51 5.99 9.92 -14.24
C ALA A 51 5.49 11.30 -13.76
N ASP A 52 4.53 11.89 -14.47
CA ASP A 52 3.88 13.15 -14.12
C ASP A 52 2.99 13.06 -12.85
N SER A 53 2.47 11.86 -12.56
CA SER A 53 1.61 11.58 -11.42
C SER A 53 2.38 11.12 -10.18
N VAL A 54 3.69 10.89 -10.31
CA VAL A 54 4.61 10.74 -9.17
C VAL A 54 4.79 12.08 -8.44
N VAL A 55 4.36 13.19 -9.05
CA VAL A 55 4.43 14.55 -8.46
C VAL A 55 3.09 14.91 -7.83
N GLY A 56 3.02 14.93 -6.49
CA GLY A 56 1.79 15.26 -5.77
C GLY A 56 1.76 14.71 -4.34
N SER A 57 0.67 14.95 -3.60
CA SER A 57 0.52 14.38 -2.26
C SER A 57 0.22 12.88 -2.31
N SER A 58 0.69 12.15 -1.30
CA SER A 58 0.43 10.70 -1.13
C SER A 58 -1.05 10.35 -1.36
N ASN A 59 -1.97 11.12 -0.77
CA ASN A 59 -3.40 10.88 -0.92
C ASN A 59 -3.92 11.04 -2.38
N LYS A 60 -3.35 11.97 -3.16
CA LYS A 60 -3.70 12.09 -4.59
C LYS A 60 -3.19 10.89 -5.38
N GLN A 61 -1.99 10.41 -5.07
CA GLN A 61 -1.39 9.24 -5.69
C GLN A 61 -2.19 7.96 -5.39
N THR A 62 -2.60 7.73 -4.15
CA THR A 62 -3.42 6.55 -3.79
C THR A 62 -4.79 6.57 -4.47
N VAL A 63 -5.46 7.74 -4.55
CA VAL A 63 -6.72 7.89 -5.29
C VAL A 63 -6.53 7.61 -6.79
N TYR A 64 -5.42 8.08 -7.36
CA TYR A 64 -5.11 7.86 -8.77
C TYR A 64 -4.77 6.40 -9.07
N ALA A 65 -4.02 5.73 -8.19
CA ALA A 65 -3.75 4.29 -8.30
C ALA A 65 -5.04 3.46 -8.31
N THR A 66 -6.03 3.81 -7.48
CA THR A 66 -7.35 3.15 -7.50
C THR A 66 -8.08 3.33 -8.84
N LYS A 67 -7.93 4.48 -9.50
CA LYS A 67 -8.49 4.68 -10.86
C LYS A 67 -7.78 3.79 -11.88
N LEU A 68 -6.45 3.81 -11.88
CA LEU A 68 -5.63 3.00 -12.79
C LEU A 68 -5.87 1.49 -12.62
N LEU A 69 -6.16 1.02 -11.39
CA LEU A 69 -6.56 -0.37 -11.15
C LEU A 69 -7.76 -0.77 -12.01
N ARG A 70 -8.79 0.07 -12.08
CA ARG A 70 -10.01 -0.21 -12.84
C ARG A 70 -9.77 -0.19 -14.34
N GLU A 71 -8.83 0.63 -14.80
CA GLU A 71 -8.45 0.73 -16.22
C GLU A 71 -7.59 -0.45 -16.65
N ARG A 72 -6.65 -0.88 -15.79
CA ARG A 72 -5.66 -1.92 -16.10
C ARG A 72 -6.21 -3.34 -15.93
N TYR A 73 -7.09 -3.55 -14.95
CA TYR A 73 -7.62 -4.86 -14.61
C TYR A 73 -9.13 -4.89 -14.87
N PRO A 74 -9.62 -5.26 -16.06
CA PRO A 74 -11.03 -5.19 -16.41
C PRO A 74 -11.93 -6.08 -15.54
N ASN A 75 -11.38 -7.14 -14.95
CA ASN A 75 -12.09 -8.10 -14.10
C ASN A 75 -11.77 -7.93 -12.60
N TRP A 76 -11.28 -6.75 -12.21
CA TRP A 76 -10.81 -6.48 -10.85
C TRP A 76 -11.81 -6.82 -9.74
N GLU A 77 -13.12 -6.76 -10.01
CA GLU A 77 -14.17 -7.06 -9.03
C GLU A 77 -14.12 -8.52 -8.54
N THR A 78 -13.71 -9.46 -9.40
CA THR A 78 -13.72 -10.90 -9.10
C THR A 78 -12.31 -11.49 -9.01
N GLU A 79 -11.33 -10.86 -9.64
CA GLU A 79 -9.97 -11.37 -9.79
C GLU A 79 -9.13 -11.31 -8.50
N PHE A 80 -9.39 -10.34 -7.62
CA PHE A 80 -8.55 -10.08 -6.43
C PHE A 80 -9.19 -10.46 -5.09
N GLY A 81 -10.38 -11.09 -5.13
CA GLY A 81 -11.10 -11.51 -3.92
C GLY A 81 -11.40 -10.33 -2.97
N PHE A 82 -11.80 -9.18 -3.53
CA PHE A 82 -12.20 -8.03 -2.72
C PHE A 82 -13.52 -8.30 -2.00
N THR A 83 -13.66 -7.76 -0.79
CA THR A 83 -14.95 -7.73 -0.10
C THR A 83 -15.88 -6.69 -0.74
N GLU A 84 -17.19 -6.78 -0.47
CA GLU A 84 -18.15 -5.81 -1.01
C GLU A 84 -17.80 -4.35 -0.64
N SER A 85 -17.33 -4.11 0.60
CA SER A 85 -16.93 -2.78 1.04
C SER A 85 -15.69 -2.26 0.33
N GLN A 86 -14.75 -3.15 -0.02
CA GLN A 86 -13.57 -2.84 -0.81
C GLN A 86 -13.96 -2.51 -2.26
N ILE A 87 -14.85 -3.32 -2.86
CA ILE A 87 -15.40 -3.08 -4.20
C ILE A 87 -16.07 -1.71 -4.27
N GLU A 88 -16.92 -1.38 -3.29
CA GLU A 88 -17.60 -0.10 -3.22
C GLU A 88 -16.63 1.08 -3.05
N ALA A 89 -15.55 0.91 -2.29
CA ALA A 89 -14.51 1.92 -2.14
C ALA A 89 -13.74 2.14 -3.46
N ILE A 90 -13.45 1.07 -4.21
CA ILE A 90 -12.78 1.14 -5.52
C ILE A 90 -13.68 1.83 -6.55
N LYS A 91 -14.98 1.48 -6.61
CA LYS A 91 -15.95 2.14 -7.50
C LYS A 91 -16.01 3.66 -7.27
N LYS A 92 -15.81 4.08 -6.02
CA LYS A 92 -15.77 5.49 -5.57
C LYS A 92 -14.37 6.12 -5.68
N ASN A 93 -13.38 5.43 -6.24
CA ASN A 93 -12.00 5.88 -6.39
C ASN A 93 -11.35 6.32 -5.08
N LYS A 94 -11.62 5.62 -3.96
CA LYS A 94 -10.98 5.94 -2.68
C LYS A 94 -9.53 5.47 -2.67
N GLY A 95 -8.64 6.27 -2.07
CA GLY A 95 -7.25 5.88 -1.81
C GLY A 95 -7.09 4.91 -0.63
N SER A 96 -8.08 4.88 0.26
CA SER A 96 -8.23 3.93 1.36
C SER A 96 -9.41 3.01 1.03
N ILE A 97 -9.14 1.71 0.86
CA ILE A 97 -10.06 0.75 0.23
C ILE A 97 -10.61 -0.22 1.29
N GLY A 98 -11.91 -0.14 1.61
CA GLY A 98 -12.54 -0.95 2.65
C GLY A 98 -13.68 -0.21 3.36
N PRO A 99 -14.13 -0.71 4.53
CA PRO A 99 -15.28 -0.14 5.25
C PRO A 99 -14.97 1.24 5.85
N GLY A 100 -13.71 1.65 5.94
CA GLY A 100 -13.26 2.89 6.56
C GLY A 100 -12.77 2.68 7.98
N ILE A 101 -11.64 3.31 8.33
CA ILE A 101 -10.95 3.13 9.63
C ILE A 101 -11.86 3.42 10.83
N LYS A 102 -12.80 4.38 10.70
CA LYS A 102 -13.75 4.74 11.77
C LYS A 102 -14.71 3.59 12.15
N ASN A 103 -14.86 2.60 11.27
CA ASN A 103 -15.70 1.44 11.52
C ASN A 103 -14.95 0.28 12.17
N ASN A 104 -13.70 0.52 12.63
CA ASN A 104 -12.84 -0.48 13.27
C ASN A 104 -12.75 -1.80 12.47
N PRO A 105 -12.28 -1.74 11.21
CA PRO A 105 -12.15 -2.90 10.34
C PRO A 105 -11.32 -4.00 11.00
N GLY A 106 -11.71 -5.25 10.75
CA GLY A 106 -10.88 -6.41 11.06
C GLY A 106 -9.57 -6.44 10.23
N PRO A 107 -8.62 -7.32 10.59
CA PRO A 107 -7.35 -7.44 9.87
C PRO A 107 -7.55 -7.66 8.37
N GLY A 108 -6.89 -6.84 7.54
CA GLY A 108 -6.99 -6.95 6.08
C GLY A 108 -8.33 -6.50 5.45
N GLU A 109 -9.33 -6.08 6.22
CA GLU A 109 -10.58 -5.54 5.67
C GLU A 109 -10.39 -4.13 5.10
N GLN A 110 -9.48 -3.36 5.71
CA GLN A 110 -9.06 -2.06 5.23
C GLN A 110 -7.69 -2.17 4.55
N LEU A 111 -7.61 -1.69 3.31
CA LEU A 111 -6.41 -1.68 2.49
C LEU A 111 -5.96 -0.25 2.20
N THR A 112 -4.69 -0.12 1.82
CA THR A 112 -4.09 1.13 1.34
C THR A 112 -3.05 0.83 0.28
N TRP A 113 -2.87 1.78 -0.64
CA TRP A 113 -1.74 1.74 -1.55
C TRP A 113 -0.46 2.09 -0.79
N HIS A 114 0.54 1.24 -0.94
CA HIS A 114 1.90 1.44 -0.46
C HIS A 114 2.79 1.77 -1.65
N HIS A 115 3.52 2.87 -1.53
CA HIS A 115 4.62 3.22 -2.44
C HIS A 115 5.71 2.17 -2.31
N ASP A 116 6.15 1.56 -3.41
CA ASP A 116 7.23 0.57 -3.46
C ASP A 116 8.59 1.25 -3.70
N LYS A 117 9.72 0.54 -3.58
CA LYS A 117 11.06 1.13 -3.81
C LYS A 117 11.22 1.60 -5.26
N GLU A 118 10.63 0.87 -6.19
CA GLU A 118 10.58 1.27 -7.59
C GLU A 118 9.73 2.54 -7.75
N ALA A 119 10.33 3.61 -8.27
CA ALA A 119 9.65 4.90 -8.40
C ALA A 119 8.38 4.78 -9.26
N GLY A 120 7.26 5.29 -8.73
CA GLY A 120 5.96 5.19 -9.39
C GLY A 120 5.23 3.85 -9.18
N LYS A 121 5.89 2.82 -8.66
CA LYS A 121 5.23 1.53 -8.36
C LYS A 121 4.45 1.57 -7.06
N MET A 122 3.21 1.14 -7.09
CA MET A 122 2.35 1.02 -5.92
C MET A 122 1.81 -0.39 -5.79
N ILE A 123 1.83 -0.93 -4.58
CA ILE A 123 1.22 -2.23 -4.24
C ILE A 123 0.09 -2.02 -3.25
N LEU A 124 -0.96 -2.83 -3.33
CA LEU A 124 -2.10 -2.71 -2.42
C LEU A 124 -1.93 -3.67 -1.24
N VAL A 125 -1.87 -3.13 -0.02
CA VAL A 125 -1.55 -3.88 1.21
C VAL A 125 -2.59 -3.62 2.31
N PRO A 126 -2.67 -4.48 3.35
CA PRO A 126 -3.43 -4.19 4.56
C PRO A 126 -3.02 -2.85 5.20
N TYR A 127 -4.00 -2.03 5.58
CA TYR A 127 -3.77 -0.70 6.14
C TYR A 127 -3.10 -0.76 7.52
N ASP A 128 -3.49 -1.73 8.33
CA ASP A 128 -2.93 -1.98 9.65
C ASP A 128 -1.46 -2.41 9.59
N LEU A 129 -1.13 -3.33 8.66
CA LEU A 129 0.25 -3.66 8.34
C LEU A 129 1.04 -2.40 7.95
N ASN A 130 0.53 -1.63 6.97
CA ASN A 130 1.22 -0.44 6.50
C ASN A 130 1.52 0.51 7.66
N ASN A 131 0.54 0.80 8.52
CA ASN A 131 0.71 1.75 9.62
C ASN A 131 1.43 1.20 10.86
N GLY A 132 1.59 -0.11 10.98
CA GLY A 132 2.27 -0.73 12.13
C GLY A 132 3.80 -0.76 12.00
N PHE A 133 4.33 -0.48 10.82
CA PHE A 133 5.78 -0.42 10.55
C PHE A 133 6.20 0.96 10.07
N ASP A 134 7.41 1.35 10.45
CA ASP A 134 7.91 2.69 10.16
C ASP A 134 8.36 2.80 8.70
N HIS A 135 7.83 3.75 7.94
CA HIS A 135 8.29 4.09 6.58
C HIS A 135 9.47 5.07 6.63
N THR A 136 10.62 4.56 7.07
CA THR A 136 11.82 5.40 7.25
C THR A 136 12.66 5.56 5.97
N GLY A 137 12.48 4.67 4.99
CA GLY A 137 13.01 4.77 3.62
C GLY A 137 11.93 5.21 2.62
N GLY A 138 12.33 5.75 1.46
CA GLY A 138 11.42 6.10 0.36
C GLY A 138 11.36 7.59 -0.01
N HIS A 139 11.68 8.51 0.91
CA HIS A 139 11.74 9.95 0.63
C HIS A 139 12.69 10.31 -0.52
N LYS A 140 13.78 9.56 -0.67
CA LYS A 140 14.76 9.73 -1.77
C LYS A 140 14.20 9.30 -3.13
N PHE A 141 13.22 8.40 -3.16
CA PHE A 141 12.71 7.78 -4.39
C PHE A 141 11.36 8.37 -4.84
N TRP A 142 10.53 8.82 -3.89
CA TRP A 142 9.21 9.39 -4.15
C TRP A 142 9.16 10.92 -4.05
N GLY A 143 10.33 11.56 -3.94
CA GLY A 143 10.48 13.00 -3.79
C GLY A 143 10.07 13.52 -2.40
N ASN A 144 10.47 14.74 -2.08
CA ASN A 144 9.94 15.44 -0.90
C ASN A 144 8.42 15.54 -1.03
N GLN A 145 7.68 14.86 -0.15
CA GLN A 145 6.25 15.10 0.03
C GLN A 145 6.03 16.45 0.71
N GLU A 146 6.38 17.56 0.06
CA GLU A 146 5.82 18.88 0.34
C GLU A 146 5.81 19.70 -0.96
N VAL A 147 4.64 20.12 -1.38
CA VAL A 147 4.46 21.48 -1.87
C VAL A 147 3.29 22.06 -1.10
N ASN A 148 3.61 23.10 -0.33
CA ASN A 148 2.72 23.92 0.51
C ASN A 148 1.29 24.07 -0.03
#